data_AF-A0A2K3IUP7-F1
#
_entry.id   AF-A0A2K3IUP7-F1
#
_cell.length_a   1.000
_cell.length_b   1.000
_cell.length_c   1.000
_cell.angle_alpha   90.00
_cell.angle_beta   90.00
_cell.angle_gamma   90.00
#
_symmetry.space_group_name_H-M   'P 1'
#
loop_
_entity.id
_entity.type
_entity.pdbx_description
1 polymer ?
#
loop_
_entity_poly.entity_id
_entity_poly.type
_entity_poly.pdbx_seq_one_letter_code
_entity_poly.pdbx_strand_id
1 'polypeptide(L)' 'TRNELWQLLDILEEESDAPTFFYTTDSISSFTKSSSPKRDALFKSLRNKGYNVYRTHFSPTGFKTNSSINMIEKVFKL' A
#
# COMPACT_ATOMS: atom_id res chain seq x y z
N THR A 1 5.23 17.18 -15.82
CA THR A 1 6.65 17.44 -16.15
C THR A 1 7.35 16.13 -16.50
N ARG A 2 8.57 16.15 -17.10
CA ARG A 2 9.32 14.91 -17.42
C ARG A 2 9.51 14.01 -16.18
N ASN A 3 9.74 14.61 -15.02
CA ASN A 3 9.95 13.87 -13.77
C ASN A 3 8.68 13.14 -13.29
N GLU A 4 7.52 13.78 -13.40
CA GLU A 4 6.24 13.15 -13.05
C GLU A 4 5.92 11.96 -13.95
N LEU A 5 6.28 12.04 -15.25
CA LEU A 5 6.10 10.91 -16.18
C LEU A 5 6.97 9.73 -15.78
N TRP A 6 8.23 9.96 -15.42
CA TRP A 6 9.11 8.88 -14.94
C TRP A 6 8.60 8.26 -13.64
N GLN A 7 8.18 9.08 -12.68
CA GLN A 7 7.59 8.57 -11.44
C GLN A 7 6.35 7.72 -11.68
N LEU A 8 5.51 8.11 -12.64
CA LEU A 8 4.33 7.33 -13.01
C LEU A 8 4.74 5.99 -13.64
N LEU A 9 5.70 6.00 -14.57
CA LEU A 9 6.20 4.77 -15.21
C LEU A 9 6.80 3.81 -14.19
N ASP A 10 7.60 4.29 -13.24
CA ASP A 10 8.17 3.47 -12.17
C ASP A 10 7.07 2.80 -11.34
N ILE A 11 5.98 3.53 -11.02
CA ILE A 11 4.84 2.97 -10.29
C ILE A 11 4.12 1.92 -11.12
N LEU A 12 3.91 2.16 -12.42
CA LEU A 12 3.23 1.22 -13.30
C LEU A 12 4.03 -0.06 -13.52
N GLU A 13 5.36 0.04 -13.62
CA GLU A 13 6.26 -1.11 -13.69
C GLU A 13 6.24 -1.91 -12.38
N GLU A 14 6.35 -1.26 -11.22
CA GLU A 14 6.20 -1.94 -9.93
C GLU A 14 4.82 -2.62 -9.78
N GLU A 15 3.77 -1.97 -10.30
CA GLU A 15 2.39 -2.42 -10.16
C GLU A 15 2.00 -3.57 -11.12
N SER A 16 2.76 -3.81 -12.20
CA SER A 16 2.39 -4.81 -13.22
C SER A 16 2.28 -6.23 -12.67
N ASP A 17 3.08 -6.55 -11.65
CA ASP A 17 3.11 -7.85 -10.99
C ASP A 17 2.25 -7.90 -9.71
N ALA A 18 1.58 -6.79 -9.39
CA ALA A 18 0.81 -6.66 -8.17
C ALA A 18 -0.61 -7.27 -8.32
N PRO A 19 -1.26 -7.63 -7.20
CA PRO A 19 -2.65 -8.10 -7.22
C PRO A 19 -3.63 -7.13 -7.90
N THR A 20 -4.76 -7.66 -8.38
CA THR A 20 -5.76 -6.89 -9.14
C THR A 20 -6.37 -5.74 -8.33
N PHE A 21 -6.67 -5.99 -7.04
CA PHE A 21 -7.29 -5.01 -6.15
C PHE A 21 -6.26 -4.29 -5.27
N PHE A 22 -6.60 -3.09 -4.85
CA PHE A 22 -5.79 -2.25 -3.96
C PHE A 22 -6.59 -1.85 -2.71
N TYR A 23 -5.86 -1.46 -1.68
CA TYR A 23 -6.38 -0.84 -0.46
C TYR A 23 -5.93 0.61 -0.41
N THR A 24 -6.62 1.45 0.36
CA THR A 24 -6.11 2.78 0.72
C THR A 24 -5.91 2.86 2.22
N THR A 25 -4.89 3.60 2.66
CA THR A 25 -4.69 3.75 4.10
C THR A 25 -5.87 4.42 4.80
N ASP A 26 -6.60 5.29 4.10
CA ASP A 26 -7.78 5.98 4.61
C ASP A 26 -8.97 5.04 4.79
N SER A 27 -9.22 4.13 3.84
CA SER A 27 -10.30 3.13 3.95
C SER A 27 -10.04 2.16 5.10
N ILE A 28 -8.80 1.71 5.26
CA ILE A 28 -8.42 0.82 6.38
C ILE A 28 -8.54 1.56 7.71
N SER A 29 -8.03 2.79 7.82
CA SER A 29 -8.15 3.65 9.02
C SER A 29 -9.61 3.83 9.46
N SER A 30 -10.49 4.14 8.49
CA SER A 30 -11.93 4.26 8.73
C SER A 30 -12.55 2.95 9.21
N PHE A 31 -12.17 1.83 8.60
CA PHE A 31 -12.65 0.50 8.94
C PHE A 31 -12.18 0.02 10.32
N THR A 32 -10.91 0.26 10.68
CA THR A 32 -10.32 -0.16 11.96
C THR A 32 -10.57 0.82 13.09
N LYS A 33 -11.07 2.04 12.78
CA LYS A 33 -11.22 3.17 13.71
C LYS A 33 -9.88 3.52 14.40
N SER A 34 -8.77 3.41 13.67
CA SER A 34 -7.43 3.71 14.18
C SER A 34 -6.71 4.70 13.27
N SER A 35 -5.73 5.42 13.80
CA SER A 35 -4.94 6.35 12.99
C SER A 35 -4.13 5.59 11.93
N SER A 36 -3.99 6.19 10.75
CA SER A 36 -3.17 5.63 9.69
C SER A 36 -1.67 5.67 10.06
N PRO A 37 -0.94 4.54 9.99
CA PRO A 37 0.51 4.56 10.14
C PRO A 37 1.15 5.31 8.96
N LYS A 38 2.37 5.83 9.16
CA LYS A 38 3.16 6.37 8.05
C LYS A 38 3.33 5.28 6.98
N ARG A 39 3.11 5.65 5.71
CA ARG A 39 3.19 4.72 4.56
C ARG A 39 4.45 3.86 4.58
N ASP A 40 5.62 4.46 4.81
CA ASP A 40 6.89 3.73 4.81
C ASP A 40 6.99 2.73 5.98
N ALA A 41 6.39 3.05 7.13
CA ALA A 41 6.30 2.13 8.28
C ALA A 41 5.35 0.96 7.99
N LEU A 42 4.20 1.23 7.36
CA LEU A 42 3.27 0.20 6.89
C LEU A 42 3.96 -0.77 5.92
N PHE A 43 4.63 -0.23 4.91
CA PHE A 43 5.29 -1.01 3.87
C PHE A 43 6.43 -1.85 4.47
N LYS A 44 7.24 -1.26 5.35
CA LYS A 44 8.30 -1.96 6.07
C LYS A 44 7.74 -3.08 6.94
N SER A 45 6.65 -2.84 7.67
CA SER A 45 6.03 -3.84 8.54
C SER A 45 5.51 -5.05 7.76
N LEU A 46 4.83 -4.81 6.63
CA LEU A 46 4.33 -5.88 5.76
C LEU A 46 5.47 -6.65 5.08
N ARG A 47 6.50 -5.95 4.57
CA ARG A 47 7.70 -6.59 3.99
C ARG A 47 8.46 -7.43 5.01
N ASN A 48 8.61 -6.94 6.24
CA ASN A 48 9.24 -7.70 7.33
C ASN A 48 8.46 -8.97 7.70
N LYS A 49 7.16 -9.03 7.38
CA LYS A 49 6.31 -10.22 7.56
C LYS A 49 6.31 -11.15 6.33
N GLY A 50 7.11 -10.86 5.30
CA GLY A 50 7.24 -11.66 4.09
C GLY A 50 6.18 -11.36 3.02
N TYR A 51 5.45 -10.25 3.13
CA TYR A 51 4.47 -9.84 2.13
C TYR A 51 5.07 -8.85 1.13
N ASN A 52 4.63 -8.96 -0.12
CA ASN A 52 4.95 -7.96 -1.14
C ASN A 52 3.99 -6.78 -0.99
N VAL A 53 4.53 -5.57 -1.15
CA VAL A 53 3.75 -4.33 -1.10
C VAL A 53 4.22 -3.39 -2.18
N TYR A 54 3.25 -2.93 -2.95
CA TYR A 54 3.43 -2.10 -4.13
C TYR A 54 2.61 -0.81 -3.96
N ARG A 55 3.11 0.28 -4.55
CA ARG A 55 2.31 1.49 -4.77
C ARG A 55 1.30 1.21 -5.88
N THR A 56 0.30 2.08 -6.00
CA THR A 56 -0.63 2.03 -7.12
C THR A 56 -0.85 3.42 -7.67
N HIS A 57 -0.96 3.53 -9.00
CA HIS A 57 -1.27 4.80 -9.65
C HIS A 57 -2.72 5.26 -9.38
N PHE A 58 -3.60 4.36 -8.89
CA PHE A 58 -5.02 4.68 -8.65
C PHE A 58 -5.25 5.65 -7.49
N SER A 59 -4.35 5.69 -6.50
CA SER A 59 -4.52 6.57 -5.34
C SER A 59 -3.18 6.92 -4.68
N PRO A 60 -2.97 8.18 -4.25
CA PRO A 60 -1.77 8.58 -3.49
C PRO A 60 -1.59 7.82 -2.18
N THR A 61 -2.69 7.38 -1.56
CA THR A 61 -2.70 6.58 -0.32
C THR A 61 -2.93 5.09 -0.60
N GLY A 62 -2.96 4.71 -1.89
CA GLY A 62 -3.23 3.37 -2.34
C GLY A 62 -2.01 2.45 -2.27
N PHE A 63 -2.26 1.18 -1.98
CA PHE A 63 -1.25 0.14 -2.02
C PHE A 63 -1.85 -1.23 -2.36
N LYS A 64 -1.06 -2.08 -2.99
CA LYS A 64 -1.40 -3.46 -3.32
C LYS A 64 -0.51 -4.40 -2.52
N THR A 65 -1.05 -5.52 -2.07
CA THR A 65 -0.30 -6.51 -1.32
C THR A 65 -0.91 -7.90 -1.44
N ASN A 66 -0.09 -8.94 -1.36
CA ASN A 66 -0.55 -10.33 -1.24
C ASN A 66 -0.90 -10.71 0.21
N SER A 67 -0.86 -9.76 1.15
CA SER A 67 -1.34 -9.94 2.52
C SER A 67 -2.87 -10.05 2.59
N SER A 68 -3.38 -10.80 3.56
CA SER A 68 -4.81 -10.78 3.90
C SER A 68 -5.19 -9.50 4.65
N ILE A 69 -6.48 -9.13 4.58
CA ILE A 69 -7.03 -7.96 5.28
C ILE A 69 -6.78 -8.02 6.80
N ASN A 70 -6.92 -9.21 7.41
CA ASN A 70 -6.67 -9.41 8.84
C ASN A 70 -5.24 -9.05 9.24
N MET A 71 -4.25 -9.27 8.36
CA MET A 71 -2.87 -8.90 8.63
C MET A 71 -2.62 -7.40 8.45
N ILE A 72 -3.29 -6.77 7.48
CA ILE A 72 -3.26 -5.31 7.28
C ILE A 72 -3.83 -4.62 8.52
N GLU A 73 -5.00 -5.06 9.00
CA GLU A 73 -5.64 -4.52 10.21
C GLU A 73 -4.75 -4.60 11.45
N LYS A 74 -4.02 -5.72 11.61
CA LYS A 74 -3.07 -5.87 12.72
C LYS A 74 -1.98 -4.80 12.68
N VAL A 75 -1.50 -4.40 11.50
CA VAL A 75 -0.48 -3.34 11.38
C VAL A 75 -1.04 -1.97 11.77
N PHE A 76 -2.33 -1.74 11.57
CA PHE A 76 -3.03 -0.49 11.92
C PHE A 76 -3.44 -0.38 13.40
N LYS A 77 -3.38 -1.48 14.15
CA LYS A 77 -3.72 -1.55 15.59
C LYS A 77 -2.48 -1.69 16.49
N LEU A 78 -1.28 -1.74 15.91
CA LEU A 78 -0.01 -1.65 16.64
C LEU A 78 0.23 -0.22 17.12
#